data_AF-A0A2A3A134-F1
#
_entry.id   AF-A0A2A3A134-F1
#
_cell.length_a   1.000
_cell.length_b   1.000
_cell.length_c   1.000
_cell.angle_alpha   90.00
_cell.angle_beta   90.00
_cell.angle_gamma   90.00
#
_symmetry.space_group_name_H-M   'P 1'
#
loop_
_entity.id
_entity.type
_entity.pdbx_description
1 polymer ?
#
loop_
_entity_poly.entity_id
_entity_poly.type
_entity_poly.pdbx_seq_one_letter_code
_entity_poly.pdbx_strand_id
1 'polypeptide(L)'
;MSSDHDNNGKAIKVNVWINEERLEALANAGMAELANEAFAGMKLLEIHTTEEQKNVVLQRFPGAKYDSSTTRSIELLPKQAKDRLLELSIAMHSTGPDVMGRFLEETEPA
;
A
#
# COMPACT_ATOMS: atom_id res chain seq x y z
N MET A 1 -10.74 17.16 21.15
CA MET A 1 -10.66 16.94 19.69
C MET A 1 -10.18 15.52 19.51
N SER A 2 -10.97 14.72 18.78
CA SER A 2 -11.03 13.26 18.89
C SER A 2 -9.66 12.60 18.70
N SER A 3 -9.21 11.93 19.75
CA SER A 3 -8.14 10.95 19.66
C SER A 3 -8.78 9.67 19.09
N ASP A 4 -8.91 9.59 17.78
CA ASP A 4 -9.31 8.36 17.09
C ASP A 4 -8.10 7.42 17.01
N HIS A 5 -7.53 7.10 18.18
CA HIS A 5 -6.70 5.91 18.35
C HIS A 5 -7.66 4.71 18.43
N ASP A 6 -7.35 3.66 17.67
CA ASP A 6 -8.09 2.40 17.55
C ASP A 6 -9.28 2.39 16.60
N ASN A 7 -8.96 2.45 15.30
CA ASN A 7 -9.78 1.77 14.29
C ASN A 7 -9.13 0.42 13.94
N ASN A 8 -9.10 -0.52 14.89
CA ASN A 8 -8.78 -1.94 14.65
C ASN A 8 -9.94 -2.65 13.94
N GLY A 9 -10.45 -2.03 12.88
CA GLY A 9 -11.50 -2.51 11.98
C GLY A 9 -10.92 -2.94 10.62
N LYS A 10 -9.85 -3.75 10.63
CA LYS A 10 -9.13 -4.31 9.46
C LYS A 10 -9.03 -3.33 8.26
N ALA A 11 -8.07 -2.41 8.32
CA ALA A 11 -7.86 -1.42 7.25
C ALA A 11 -7.69 -2.07 5.85
N ILE A 12 -8.27 -1.44 4.83
CA ILE A 12 -8.13 -1.85 3.43
C ILE A 12 -6.71 -1.51 2.98
N LYS A 13 -6.08 -2.37 2.19
CA LYS A 13 -4.65 -2.22 1.87
C LYS A 13 -4.25 -2.72 0.50
N VAL A 14 -3.07 -2.31 0.05
CA VAL A 14 -2.32 -2.94 -1.04
C VAL A 14 -1.08 -3.60 -0.43
N ASN A 15 -0.89 -4.87 -0.74
CA ASN A 15 0.27 -5.64 -0.31
C ASN A 15 1.41 -5.48 -1.34
N VAL A 16 2.53 -4.92 -0.91
CA VAL A 16 3.75 -4.76 -1.71
C VAL A 16 4.83 -5.70 -1.18
N TRP A 17 5.29 -6.61 -2.05
CA TRP A 17 6.37 -7.53 -1.72
C TRP A 17 7.72 -6.81 -1.66
N ILE A 18 8.48 -7.12 -0.62
CA ILE A 18 9.77 -6.54 -0.30
C ILE A 18 10.83 -7.67 -0.36
N ASN A 19 11.69 -7.58 -1.37
CA ASN A 19 12.93 -8.36 -1.47
C ASN A 19 14.07 -7.60 -0.76
N GLU A 20 15.29 -8.14 -0.82
CA GLU A 20 16.47 -7.56 -0.18
C GLU A 20 16.78 -6.12 -0.63
N GLU A 21 16.78 -5.85 -1.95
CA GLU A 21 17.02 -4.51 -2.50
C GLU A 21 15.99 -3.48 -2.00
N ARG A 22 14.71 -3.86 -1.96
CA ARG A 22 13.64 -2.98 -1.44
C ARG A 22 13.73 -2.80 0.06
N LEU A 23 14.16 -3.83 0.78
CA LEU A 23 14.38 -3.75 2.22
C LEU A 23 15.51 -2.77 2.54
N GLU A 24 16.59 -2.79 1.75
CA GLU A 24 17.69 -1.82 1.86
C GLU A 24 17.18 -0.39 1.58
N ALA A 25 16.37 -0.19 0.54
CA ALA A 25 15.76 1.11 0.26
C ALA A 25 14.88 1.62 1.43
N LEU A 26 14.09 0.72 2.03
CA LEU A 26 13.31 1.04 3.22
C LEU A 26 14.21 1.33 4.43
N ALA A 27 15.28 0.57 4.63
CA ALA A 27 16.24 0.79 5.72
C ALA A 27 16.91 2.16 5.62
N ASN A 28 17.32 2.55 4.41
CA ASN A 28 17.89 3.87 4.13
C ASN A 28 16.92 5.02 4.41
N ALA A 29 15.61 4.77 4.30
CA ALA A 29 14.54 5.69 4.67
C ALA A 29 14.09 5.57 6.13
N GLY A 30 14.68 4.68 6.94
CA GLY A 30 14.26 4.43 8.33
C GLY A 30 12.92 3.72 8.47
N MET A 31 12.47 3.02 7.42
CA MET A 31 11.15 2.37 7.31
C MET A 31 11.20 0.84 7.34
N ALA A 32 12.38 0.22 7.50
CA ALA A 32 12.55 -1.24 7.43
C ALA A 32 11.61 -2.01 8.38
N GLU A 33 11.35 -1.47 9.57
CA GLU A 33 10.47 -2.08 10.59
C GLU A 33 8.99 -2.12 10.18
N LEU A 34 8.58 -1.36 9.15
CA LEU A 34 7.21 -1.39 8.62
C LEU A 34 6.96 -2.58 7.68
N ALA A 35 8.02 -3.27 7.24
CA ALA A 35 7.92 -4.44 6.37
C ALA A 35 7.85 -5.73 7.21
N ASN A 36 6.68 -6.36 7.20
CA ASN A 36 6.36 -7.55 7.99
C ASN A 36 6.93 -8.82 7.35
N GLU A 37 7.44 -9.75 8.16
CA GLU A 37 7.82 -11.08 7.68
C GLU A 37 6.60 -11.82 7.12
N ALA A 38 6.71 -12.35 5.90
CA ALA A 38 5.61 -13.03 5.23
C ALA A 38 5.97 -14.45 4.80
N PHE A 39 7.03 -14.62 3.99
CA PHE A 39 7.38 -15.95 3.48
C PHE A 39 8.85 -16.06 3.08
N ALA A 40 9.57 -17.04 3.65
CA ALA A 40 10.93 -17.41 3.25
C ALA A 40 11.93 -16.23 3.10
N GLY A 41 11.90 -15.28 4.03
CA GLY A 41 12.75 -14.08 4.00
C GLY A 41 12.24 -12.96 3.09
N MET A 42 11.12 -13.16 2.39
CA MET A 42 10.38 -12.07 1.74
C MET A 42 9.47 -11.40 2.76
N LYS A 43 9.58 -10.07 2.81
CA LYS A 43 8.74 -9.22 3.64
C LYS A 43 7.60 -8.60 2.83
N LEU A 44 6.63 -8.04 3.54
CA LEU A 44 5.46 -7.40 2.99
C LEU A 44 5.27 -6.00 3.61
N LEU A 45 5.18 -4.99 2.76
CA LEU A 45 4.77 -3.65 3.16
C LEU A 45 3.28 -3.48 2.82
N GLU A 46 2.49 -3.09 3.81
CA GLU A 46 1.06 -2.84 3.65
C GLU A 46 0.82 -1.34 3.46
N ILE A 47 0.31 -0.95 2.29
CA ILE A 47 -0.11 0.44 2.03
C ILE A 47 -1.61 0.55 2.25
N HIS A 48 -2.01 1.28 3.29
CA HIS A 48 -3.40 1.44 3.69
C HIS A 48 -4.14 2.45 2.80
N THR A 49 -5.43 2.23 2.65
CA THR A 49 -6.30 3.03 1.79
C THR A 49 -7.69 3.17 2.40
N THR A 50 -8.43 4.21 1.99
CA THR A 50 -9.85 4.36 2.34
C THR A 50 -10.76 3.55 1.41
N GLU A 51 -12.03 3.42 1.78
CA GLU A 51 -13.05 2.79 0.94
C GLU A 51 -13.24 3.53 -0.39
N GLU A 52 -13.24 4.87 -0.35
CA GLU A 52 -13.35 5.74 -1.52
C GLU A 52 -12.15 5.56 -2.45
N GLN A 53 -10.94 5.61 -1.91
CA GLN A 53 -9.70 5.42 -2.68
C GLN A 53 -9.65 4.03 -3.30
N LYS A 54 -10.01 2.96 -2.55
CA LYS A 54 -10.13 1.61 -3.10
C LYS A 54 -11.10 1.56 -4.28
N ASN A 55 -12.27 2.19 -4.18
CA ASN A 55 -13.23 2.21 -5.29
C ASN A 55 -12.64 2.88 -6.54
N VAL A 56 -11.91 3.99 -6.39
CA VAL A 56 -11.23 4.66 -7.51
C VAL A 56 -10.14 3.77 -8.11
N VAL A 57 -9.33 3.08 -7.27
CA VAL A 57 -8.32 2.12 -7.74
C VAL A 57 -8.97 1.03 -8.59
N LEU A 58 -10.07 0.41 -8.12
CA LEU A 58 -10.75 -0.66 -8.86
C LEU A 58 -11.37 -0.17 -10.18
N GLN A 59 -11.79 1.09 -10.26
CA GLN A 59 -12.27 1.69 -11.51
C GLN A 59 -11.14 1.91 -12.52
N ARG A 60 -9.97 2.39 -12.06
CA ARG A 60 -8.82 2.72 -12.93
C ARG A 60 -8.00 1.51 -13.35
N PHE A 61 -8.02 0.44 -12.56
CA PHE A 61 -7.29 -0.79 -12.81
C PHE A 61 -8.28 -1.97 -12.93
N PRO A 62 -8.91 -2.19 -14.09
CA PRO A 62 -9.95 -3.22 -14.25
C PRO A 62 -9.52 -4.66 -13.93
N GLY A 63 -8.21 -4.94 -13.95
CA GLY A 63 -7.66 -6.25 -13.56
C GLY A 63 -7.48 -6.42 -12.05
N ALA A 64 -7.52 -5.34 -11.27
CA ALA A 64 -7.40 -5.39 -9.82
C ALA A 64 -8.66 -5.97 -9.17
N LYS A 65 -8.48 -6.62 -8.03
CA LYS A 65 -9.58 -7.24 -7.27
C LYS A 65 -9.44 -6.91 -5.80
N TYR A 66 -10.56 -6.64 -5.14
CA TYR A 66 -10.57 -6.50 -3.69
C TYR A 66 -10.96 -7.83 -3.04
N ASP A 67 -10.03 -8.46 -2.34
CA ASP A 67 -10.32 -9.62 -1.50
C ASP A 67 -10.87 -9.14 -0.15
N SER A 68 -12.19 -9.02 -0.07
CA SER A 68 -12.88 -8.66 1.17
C SER A 68 -12.93 -9.78 2.22
N SER A 69 -12.67 -11.02 1.81
CA SER A 69 -12.98 -12.23 2.58
C SER A 69 -11.85 -12.70 3.49
N THR A 70 -10.60 -12.57 3.04
CA THR A 70 -9.43 -13.07 3.77
C THR A 70 -8.50 -11.95 4.19
N THR A 71 -7.89 -11.26 3.22
CA THR A 71 -6.78 -10.33 3.43
C THR A 71 -7.21 -8.87 3.54
N ARG A 72 -8.42 -8.54 3.07
CA ARG A 72 -8.89 -7.15 2.91
C ARG A 72 -7.91 -6.30 2.12
N SER A 73 -7.32 -6.92 1.09
CA SER A 73 -6.34 -6.28 0.22
C SER A 73 -6.86 -6.12 -1.21
N ILE A 74 -6.37 -5.08 -1.89
CA ILE A 74 -6.48 -4.91 -3.33
C ILE A 74 -5.33 -5.71 -3.95
N GLU A 75 -5.70 -6.75 -4.67
CA GLU A 75 -4.82 -7.69 -5.34
C GLU A 75 -4.76 -7.41 -6.84
N LEU A 76 -3.80 -8.05 -7.52
CA LEU A 76 -3.65 -8.03 -8.98
C LEU A 76 -3.41 -6.64 -9.59
N LEU A 77 -2.98 -5.65 -8.80
CA LEU A 77 -2.44 -4.41 -9.35
C LEU A 77 -1.20 -4.67 -10.23
N PRO A 78 -1.04 -3.94 -11.35
CA PRO A 78 0.15 -4.03 -12.18
C PRO A 78 1.43 -3.79 -11.38
N LYS A 79 2.53 -4.43 -11.77
CA LYS A 79 3.83 -4.29 -11.09
C LYS A 79 4.22 -2.81 -10.93
N GLN A 80 4.11 -2.03 -12.01
CA GLN A 80 4.44 -0.61 -12.03
C GLN A 80 3.64 0.21 -11.01
N ALA A 81 2.37 -0.11 -10.79
CA ALA A 81 1.56 0.55 -9.77
C ALA A 81 2.07 0.25 -8.36
N LYS A 82 2.43 -1.02 -8.09
CA LYS A 82 3.00 -1.42 -6.79
C LYS A 82 4.39 -0.82 -6.55
N ASP A 83 5.20 -0.75 -7.60
CA ASP A 83 6.52 -0.08 -7.54
C ASP A 83 6.34 1.40 -7.20
N ARG A 84 5.40 2.09 -7.87
CA ARG A 84 5.14 3.49 -7.61
C ARG A 84 4.61 3.77 -6.21
N LEU A 85 3.73 2.90 -5.69
CA LEU A 85 3.25 2.99 -4.31
C LEU A 85 4.40 2.84 -3.30
N LEU A 86 5.38 1.97 -3.57
CA LEU A 86 6.57 1.85 -2.73
C LEU A 86 7.45 3.10 -2.78
N GLU A 87 7.69 3.64 -3.98
CA GLU A 87 8.47 4.88 -4.14
C GLU A 87 7.84 6.05 -3.38
N LEU A 88 6.52 6.21 -3.49
CA LEU A 88 5.78 7.23 -2.77
C LEU A 88 5.82 7.00 -1.26
N SER A 89 5.67 5.74 -0.82
CA SER A 89 5.78 5.37 0.59
C SER A 89 7.14 5.77 1.18
N ILE A 90 8.23 5.48 0.46
CA ILE A 90 9.59 5.85 0.85
C ILE A 90 9.76 7.37 0.86
N ALA A 91 9.35 8.07 -0.20
CA ALA A 91 9.51 9.51 -0.31
C ALA A 91 8.72 10.26 0.78
N MET A 92 7.53 9.78 1.11
CA MET A 92 6.61 10.39 2.06
C MET A 92 6.81 9.89 3.50
N HIS A 93 7.65 8.87 3.70
CA HIS A 93 7.84 8.19 4.98
C HIS A 93 6.51 7.71 5.60
N SER A 94 5.60 7.20 4.76
CA SER A 94 4.25 6.83 5.15
C SER A 94 3.80 5.53 4.49
N THR A 95 2.88 4.82 5.13
CA THR A 95 2.14 3.69 4.56
C THR A 95 0.62 3.91 4.66
N GLY A 96 0.21 5.15 4.90
CA GLY A 96 -1.17 5.53 5.10
C GLY A 96 -1.93 5.90 3.82
N PRO A 97 -3.20 6.29 3.95
CA PRO A 97 -4.05 6.74 2.85
C PRO A 97 -3.50 7.92 2.04
N ASP A 98 -2.57 8.70 2.60
CA ASP A 98 -1.88 9.79 1.92
C ASP A 98 -1.03 9.30 0.74
N VAL A 99 -0.36 8.15 0.88
CA VAL A 99 0.39 7.51 -0.22
C VAL A 99 -0.52 7.12 -1.37
N MET A 100 -1.67 6.50 -1.05
CA MET A 100 -2.66 6.12 -2.05
C MET A 100 -3.31 7.35 -2.69
N GLY A 101 -3.60 8.39 -1.91
CA GLY A 101 -4.12 9.66 -2.40
C GLY A 101 -3.18 10.26 -3.44
N ARG A 102 -1.88 10.34 -3.12
CA ARG A 102 -0.87 10.85 -4.04
C ARG A 102 -0.74 10.01 -5.30
N PHE A 103 -0.77 8.69 -5.18
CA PHE A 103 -0.76 7.78 -6.32
C PHE A 103 -1.96 8.01 -7.25
N LEU A 104 -3.14 8.23 -6.68
CA LEU A 104 -4.34 8.54 -7.46
C LEU A 104 -4.27 9.92 -8.13
N GLU A 105 -3.71 10.95 -7.49
CA GLU A 105 -3.47 12.24 -8.15
C GLU A 105 -2.58 12.09 -9.40
N GLU A 106 -1.48 11.31 -9.29
CA GLU A 106 -0.51 11.12 -10.38
C GLU A 106 -1.03 10.24 -11.53
N THR A 107 -2.12 9.51 -11.31
CA THR A 107 -2.70 8.57 -12.28
C THR A 107 -4.08 8.99 -12.76
N GLU A 108 -4.46 10.25 -12.55
CA GLU A 108 -5.69 10.79 -13.11
C GLU A 108 -5.66 10.71 -14.65
N PRO A 109 -6.66 10.06 -15.27
CA PRO A 109 -6.82 10.18 -16.71
C PRO A 109 -7.14 11.63 -17.05
N ALA A 110 -6.41 12.18 -18.03
CA ALA A 110 -6.58 13.53 -18.55
C ALA A 110 -7.98 13.78 -19.14
#